data_AF-A0A356PD47-F1
#
_entry.id   AF-A0A356PD47-F1
#
_cell.length_a   1.000
_cell.length_b   1.000
_cell.length_c   1.000
_cell.angle_alpha   90.00
_cell.angle_beta   90.00
_cell.angle_gamma   90.00
#
_symmetry.space_group_name_H-M   'P 1'
#
loop_
_entity.id
_entity.type
_entity.pdbx_description
1 polymer ?
#
loop_
_entity_poly.entity_id
_entity_poly.type
_entity_poly.pdbx_seq_one_letter_code
_entity_poly.pdbx_strand_id
1 'polypeptide(L)'
;MFGINKRDFVLFLLASAAIGISQSVDTSFFNNFLNDNYHLSITQRTLLEIPREFPGFAVVFVTGLLFAFGDIRTAAVANLLAGLGALGLAFWSPDYLPMIGWLTVYSMGQHLFMPMSNSIGMNLAADGHIGRRLGQINSVNTAVFLVTSLITAFLFRFIKIDYHLAFSFSAAAFFLSAVLILCMTPHSGKRTGKRFILRKEYKVFYGLNMLFGARKQIFITFGPWVLIKVFGQGVATFAILSFIIAGLGIVFKPLIGHLIDSVG
;
A
#
# COMPACT_ATOMS: atom_id res chain seq x y z
N MET A 1 21.48 22.01 -12.25
CA MET A 1 20.10 21.44 -12.12
C MET A 1 19.99 20.16 -11.26
N PHE A 2 21.06 19.66 -10.60
CA PHE A 2 21.03 18.37 -9.89
C PHE A 2 20.52 18.39 -8.42
N GLY A 3 20.20 19.56 -7.85
CA GLY A 3 19.86 19.70 -6.42
C GLY A 3 18.41 19.35 -6.06
N ILE A 4 17.45 19.71 -6.92
CA ILE A 4 16.01 19.59 -6.61
C ILE A 4 15.57 18.12 -6.60
N ASN A 5 15.98 17.33 -7.60
CA ASN A 5 15.61 15.91 -7.67
C ASN A 5 16.20 15.07 -6.52
N LYS A 6 17.37 15.43 -5.96
CA LYS A 6 17.95 14.71 -4.82
C LYS A 6 17.17 14.95 -3.53
N ARG A 7 16.83 16.22 -3.25
CA ARG A 7 16.04 16.57 -2.07
C ARG A 7 14.67 15.90 -2.12
N ASP A 8 13.97 16.03 -3.24
CA ASP A 8 12.62 15.48 -3.40
C ASP A 8 12.62 13.95 -3.39
N PHE A 9 13.70 13.33 -3.88
CA PHE A 9 13.90 11.89 -3.73
C PHE A 9 14.07 11.46 -2.26
N VAL A 10 14.85 12.19 -1.46
CA VAL A 10 14.99 11.89 -0.02
C VAL A 10 13.66 12.09 0.71
N LEU A 11 12.94 13.18 0.43
CA LEU A 11 11.60 13.42 0.99
C LEU A 11 10.65 12.27 0.65
N PHE A 12 10.65 11.82 -0.61
CA PHE A 12 9.80 10.72 -1.04
C PHE A 12 10.20 9.37 -0.42
N LEU A 13 11.50 9.11 -0.22
CA LEU A 13 11.97 7.93 0.52
C LEU A 13 11.52 7.96 1.98
N LEU A 14 11.60 9.11 2.65
CA LEU A 14 11.12 9.27 4.02
C LEU A 14 9.60 9.11 4.12
N ALA A 15 8.85 9.67 3.16
CA ALA A 15 7.41 9.48 3.08
C ALA A 15 7.04 8.00 2.87
N SER A 16 7.74 7.33 1.97
CA SER A 16 7.53 5.90 1.70
C SER A 16 7.90 5.02 2.89
N ALA A 17 8.96 5.38 3.63
CA ALA A 17 9.33 4.75 4.89
C ALA A 17 8.22 4.92 5.94
N ALA A 18 7.66 6.12 6.10
CA ALA A 18 6.54 6.36 7.01
C ALA A 18 5.34 5.45 6.67
N ILE A 19 5.00 5.30 5.39
CA ILE A 19 3.93 4.38 4.94
C ILE A 19 4.23 2.92 5.32
N GLY A 20 5.50 2.51 5.30
CA GLY A 20 5.93 1.18 5.76
C GLY A 20 5.53 0.89 7.21
N ILE A 21 5.48 1.92 8.07
CA ILE A 21 4.98 1.81 9.45
C ILE A 21 3.49 1.45 9.45
N SER A 22 2.68 2.18 8.68
CA SER A 22 1.24 1.92 8.56
C SER A 22 0.94 0.53 7.98
N GLN A 23 1.74 0.06 7.03
CA GLN A 23 1.65 -1.31 6.51
C GLN A 23 1.95 -2.37 7.58
N SER A 24 2.93 -2.10 8.45
CA SER A 24 3.21 -2.97 9.60
C SER A 24 2.04 -3.00 10.58
N VAL A 25 1.38 -1.86 10.83
CA VAL A 25 0.18 -1.81 11.67
C VAL A 25 -0.97 -2.61 11.06
N ASP A 26 -1.28 -2.41 9.76
CA ASP A 26 -2.35 -3.14 9.07
C ASP A 26 -2.13 -4.67 9.17
N THR A 27 -0.93 -5.13 8.84
CA THR A 27 -0.60 -6.56 8.87
C THR A 27 -0.60 -7.16 10.28
N SER A 28 -0.24 -6.39 11.32
CA SER A 28 -0.08 -6.90 12.69
C SER A 28 -1.32 -6.75 13.56
N PHE A 29 -2.13 -5.71 13.35
CA PHE A 29 -3.24 -5.36 14.24
C PHE A 29 -4.61 -5.54 13.60
N PHE A 30 -4.77 -5.36 12.28
CA PHE A 30 -6.10 -5.19 11.69
C PHE A 30 -7.03 -6.40 11.90
N ASN A 31 -6.54 -7.62 11.66
CA ASN A 31 -7.38 -8.81 11.85
C ASN A 31 -7.74 -9.04 13.33
N ASN A 32 -6.82 -8.74 14.26
CA ASN A 32 -7.10 -8.86 15.70
C ASN A 32 -8.07 -7.77 16.17
N PHE A 33 -7.94 -6.54 15.67
CA PHE A 33 -8.90 -5.46 15.88
C PHE A 33 -10.32 -5.87 15.46
N LEU A 34 -10.45 -6.49 14.28
CA LEU A 34 -11.75 -6.97 13.80
C LEU A 34 -12.32 -8.07 14.69
N ASN A 35 -11.48 -9.02 15.10
CA ASN A 35 -11.88 -10.14 15.95
C ASN A 35 -12.32 -9.66 17.34
N ASP A 36 -11.50 -8.86 18.00
CA ASP A 36 -11.66 -8.51 19.41
C ASP A 36 -12.77 -7.48 19.64
N ASN A 37 -13.02 -6.58 18.67
CA ASN A 37 -14.05 -5.53 18.83
C ASN A 37 -15.40 -5.91 18.21
N TYR A 38 -15.42 -6.74 17.15
CA TYR A 38 -16.66 -7.00 16.40
C TYR A 38 -17.04 -8.48 16.30
N HIS A 39 -16.17 -9.41 16.68
CA HIS A 39 -16.47 -10.85 16.74
C HIS A 39 -17.13 -11.39 15.46
N LEU A 40 -16.56 -11.01 14.30
CA LEU A 40 -17.18 -11.25 13.00
C LEU A 40 -17.33 -12.75 12.70
N SER A 41 -18.50 -13.12 12.17
CA SER A 41 -18.67 -14.41 11.50
C SER A 41 -17.77 -14.52 10.26
N ILE A 42 -17.51 -15.75 9.83
CA ILE A 42 -16.74 -16.04 8.60
C ILE A 42 -17.36 -15.31 7.39
N THR A 43 -18.70 -15.31 7.29
CA THR A 43 -19.44 -14.64 6.23
C THR A 43 -19.23 -13.13 6.28
N GLN A 44 -19.37 -12.49 7.45
CA GLN A 44 -19.14 -11.05 7.59
C GLN A 44 -17.70 -10.67 7.25
N ARG A 45 -16.71 -11.43 7.75
CA ARG A 45 -15.30 -11.19 7.44
C ARG A 45 -15.00 -11.33 5.93
N THR A 46 -15.66 -12.26 5.26
CA THR A 46 -15.52 -12.45 3.80
C THR A 46 -16.16 -11.30 3.04
N LEU A 47 -17.37 -10.89 3.43
CA LEU A 47 -18.07 -9.77 2.81
C LEU A 47 -17.34 -8.43 3.02
N LEU A 48 -16.60 -8.27 4.13
CA LEU A 48 -15.79 -7.09 4.43
C LEU A 48 -14.66 -6.84 3.40
N GLU A 49 -14.21 -7.88 2.69
CA GLU A 49 -13.23 -7.70 1.61
C GLU A 49 -13.80 -6.91 0.43
N ILE A 50 -15.13 -6.90 0.22
CA ILE A 50 -15.76 -6.12 -0.85
C ILE A 50 -15.53 -4.61 -0.65
N PRO A 51 -15.98 -3.98 0.46
CA PRO A 51 -15.73 -2.56 0.69
C PRO A 51 -14.23 -2.26 0.89
N ARG A 52 -13.43 -3.23 1.37
CA ARG A 52 -11.97 -3.06 1.46
C ARG A 52 -11.30 -2.99 0.10
N GLU A 53 -11.67 -3.83 -0.87
CA GLU A 53 -10.98 -3.91 -2.17
C GLU A 53 -11.65 -3.08 -3.27
N PHE A 54 -12.92 -2.70 -3.08
CA PHE A 54 -13.66 -1.83 -4.01
C PHE A 54 -12.91 -0.54 -4.37
N PRO A 55 -12.23 0.15 -3.43
CA PRO A 55 -11.42 1.31 -3.77
C PRO A 55 -10.32 1.02 -4.80
N GLY A 56 -9.74 -0.18 -4.81
CA GLY A 56 -8.76 -0.58 -5.83
C GLY A 56 -9.32 -0.58 -7.25
N PHE A 57 -10.59 -0.96 -7.42
CA PHE A 57 -11.30 -0.79 -8.69
C PHE A 57 -11.64 0.68 -8.95
N ALA A 58 -12.12 1.40 -7.93
CA ALA A 58 -12.57 2.79 -8.06
C ALA A 58 -11.43 3.78 -8.34
N VAL A 59 -10.17 3.43 -8.05
CA VAL A 59 -8.98 4.28 -8.24
C VAL A 59 -8.88 4.87 -9.63
N VAL A 60 -9.24 4.14 -10.69
CA VAL A 60 -9.18 4.67 -12.07
C VAL A 60 -10.11 5.87 -12.26
N PHE A 61 -11.28 5.85 -11.62
CA PHE A 61 -12.24 6.96 -11.66
C PHE A 61 -11.78 8.11 -10.76
N VAL A 62 -11.36 7.80 -9.53
CA VAL A 62 -10.93 8.81 -8.55
C VAL A 62 -9.66 9.55 -9.00
N THR A 63 -8.66 8.84 -9.53
CA THR A 63 -7.47 9.47 -10.14
C THR A 63 -7.82 10.31 -11.36
N GLY A 64 -8.79 9.89 -12.17
CA GLY A 64 -9.33 10.68 -13.28
C GLY A 64 -9.96 12.00 -12.81
N LEU A 65 -10.77 11.95 -11.75
CA LEU A 65 -11.37 13.14 -11.12
C LEU A 65 -10.31 14.07 -10.51
N LEU A 66 -9.28 13.50 -9.90
CA LEU A 66 -8.20 14.25 -9.26
C LEU A 66 -7.05 14.63 -10.21
N PHE A 67 -7.19 14.38 -11.52
CA PHE A 67 -6.15 14.64 -12.51
C PHE A 67 -5.64 16.10 -12.47
N ALA A 68 -6.53 17.05 -12.18
CA ALA A 68 -6.20 18.48 -12.10
C ALA A 68 -5.25 18.82 -10.92
N PHE A 69 -5.18 17.99 -9.88
CA PHE A 69 -4.29 18.22 -8.74
C PHE A 69 -2.82 17.85 -9.06
N GLY A 70 -2.61 16.92 -9.99
CA GLY A 70 -1.30 16.35 -10.30
C GLY A 70 -0.78 15.41 -9.20
N ASP A 71 0.21 14.59 -9.55
CA ASP A 71 0.58 13.41 -8.75
C ASP A 71 0.96 13.72 -7.30
N ILE A 72 1.73 14.79 -7.06
CA ILE A 72 2.18 15.18 -5.71
C ILE A 72 1.00 15.52 -4.80
N ARG A 73 0.07 16.36 -5.27
CA ARG A 73 -1.09 16.77 -4.47
C ARG A 73 -2.08 15.62 -4.32
N THR A 74 -2.30 14.84 -5.37
CA THR A 74 -3.16 13.65 -5.30
C THR A 74 -2.60 12.61 -4.33
N ALA A 75 -1.28 12.38 -4.32
CA ALA A 75 -0.62 11.51 -3.35
C ALA A 75 -0.77 12.01 -1.91
N ALA A 76 -0.64 13.33 -1.68
CA ALA A 76 -0.85 13.92 -0.37
C ALA A 76 -2.31 13.75 0.10
N VAL A 77 -3.29 14.03 -0.77
CA VAL A 77 -4.73 13.78 -0.48
C VAL A 77 -4.98 12.31 -0.17
N ALA A 78 -4.37 11.39 -0.91
CA ALA A 78 -4.49 9.96 -0.67
C ALA A 78 -3.98 9.57 0.73
N ASN A 79 -2.80 10.08 1.13
CA ASN A 79 -2.26 9.85 2.47
C ASN A 79 -3.11 10.51 3.57
N LEU A 80 -3.64 11.72 3.35
CA LEU A 80 -4.56 12.35 4.30
C LEU A 80 -5.84 11.51 4.47
N LEU A 81 -6.43 11.01 3.38
CA LEU A 81 -7.58 10.12 3.43
C LEU A 81 -7.27 8.82 4.19
N ALA A 82 -6.11 8.20 3.93
CA ALA A 82 -5.67 7.02 4.66
C ALA A 82 -5.50 7.30 6.16
N GLY A 83 -4.88 8.42 6.52
CA GLY A 83 -4.70 8.80 7.92
C GLY A 83 -6.02 9.11 8.63
N LEU A 84 -6.96 9.78 7.98
CA LEU A 84 -8.31 10.01 8.50
C LEU A 84 -9.09 8.71 8.66
N GLY A 85 -8.98 7.80 7.68
CA GLY A 85 -9.54 6.46 7.78
C GLY A 85 -8.98 5.69 8.97
N ALA A 86 -7.67 5.76 9.21
CA ALA A 86 -7.03 5.13 10.37
C ALA A 86 -7.52 5.73 11.70
N LEU A 87 -7.65 7.06 11.81
CA LEU A 87 -8.26 7.68 12.99
C LEU A 87 -9.72 7.28 13.18
N GLY A 88 -10.47 7.14 12.10
CA GLY A 88 -11.85 6.67 12.14
C GLY A 88 -11.97 5.24 12.64
N LEU A 89 -11.07 4.35 12.20
CA LEU A 89 -10.94 2.99 12.74
C LEU A 89 -10.58 3.01 14.23
N ALA A 90 -9.68 3.91 14.64
CA ALA A 90 -9.29 4.07 16.04
C ALA A 90 -10.46 4.55 16.91
N PHE A 91 -11.12 5.65 16.56
CA PHE A 91 -11.95 6.41 17.52
C PHE A 91 -13.44 6.50 17.15
N TRP A 92 -13.81 6.24 15.89
CA TRP A 92 -15.16 6.50 15.38
C TRP A 92 -15.82 5.26 14.78
N SER A 93 -15.41 4.08 15.24
CA SER A 93 -15.91 2.79 14.80
C SER A 93 -16.57 2.00 15.94
N PRO A 94 -17.64 2.53 16.58
CA PRO A 94 -18.27 1.88 17.73
C PRO A 94 -18.90 0.52 17.38
N ASP A 95 -19.38 0.37 16.14
CA ASP A 95 -20.06 -0.82 15.65
C ASP A 95 -19.61 -1.17 14.22
N TYR A 96 -20.08 -2.31 13.71
CA TYR A 96 -19.66 -2.88 12.43
C TYR A 96 -19.87 -1.95 11.22
N LEU A 97 -20.99 -1.23 11.14
CA LEU A 97 -21.29 -0.37 9.99
C LEU A 97 -20.39 0.89 9.92
N PRO A 98 -20.24 1.69 11.00
CA PRO A 98 -19.25 2.77 11.03
C PRO A 98 -17.83 2.28 10.71
N MET A 99 -17.45 1.11 11.22
CA MET A 99 -16.15 0.48 10.94
C MET A 99 -15.96 0.24 9.43
N ILE A 100 -16.96 -0.34 8.74
CA ILE A 100 -16.89 -0.53 7.28
C ILE A 100 -16.69 0.81 6.56
N GLY A 101 -17.39 1.86 6.99
CA GLY A 101 -17.24 3.20 6.42
C GLY A 101 -15.80 3.71 6.51
N TRP A 102 -15.23 3.69 7.72
CA TRP A 102 -13.85 4.14 7.94
C TRP A 102 -12.80 3.23 7.30
N LEU A 103 -13.04 1.91 7.27
CA LEU A 103 -12.23 0.97 6.51
C LEU A 103 -12.20 1.31 5.02
N THR A 104 -13.34 1.67 4.44
CA THR A 104 -13.44 2.04 3.03
C THR A 104 -12.66 3.33 2.75
N VAL A 105 -12.72 4.31 3.65
CA VAL A 105 -11.93 5.57 3.55
C VAL A 105 -10.44 5.28 3.68
N TYR A 106 -10.05 4.49 4.68
CA TYR A 106 -8.68 4.04 4.90
C TYR A 106 -8.11 3.37 3.65
N SER A 107 -8.86 2.41 3.12
CA SER A 107 -8.50 1.66 1.92
C SER A 107 -8.43 2.57 0.68
N MET A 108 -9.39 3.47 0.48
CA MET A 108 -9.35 4.43 -0.64
C MET A 108 -8.08 5.27 -0.64
N GLY A 109 -7.65 5.75 0.52
CA GLY A 109 -6.38 6.47 0.64
C GLY A 109 -5.18 5.61 0.20
N GLN A 110 -5.10 4.37 0.68
CA GLN A 110 -4.02 3.45 0.30
C GLN A 110 -4.01 3.13 -1.19
N HIS A 111 -5.17 2.80 -1.76
CA HIS A 111 -5.28 2.46 -3.17
C HIS A 111 -5.02 3.67 -4.08
N LEU A 112 -5.49 4.86 -3.71
CA LEU A 112 -5.22 6.09 -4.46
C LEU A 112 -3.72 6.45 -4.45
N PHE A 113 -3.02 6.17 -3.36
CA PHE A 113 -1.59 6.44 -3.24
C PHE A 113 -0.74 5.54 -4.15
N MET A 114 -1.09 4.27 -4.33
CA MET A 114 -0.29 3.31 -5.12
C MET A 114 0.10 3.81 -6.54
N PRO A 115 -0.83 4.21 -7.41
CA PRO A 115 -0.48 4.70 -8.74
C PRO A 115 0.27 6.04 -8.69
N MET A 116 -0.05 6.91 -7.73
CA MET A 116 0.64 8.19 -7.57
C MET A 116 2.08 8.01 -7.12
N SER A 117 2.33 7.08 -6.18
CA SER A 117 3.65 6.68 -5.73
C SER A 117 4.51 6.18 -6.88
N ASN A 118 3.95 5.33 -7.75
CA ASN A 118 4.66 4.88 -8.95
C ASN A 118 4.98 6.05 -9.89
N SER A 119 4.01 6.93 -10.15
CA SER A 119 4.23 8.09 -11.03
C SER A 119 5.29 9.05 -10.48
N ILE A 120 5.24 9.38 -9.18
CA ILE A 120 6.25 10.20 -8.50
C ILE A 120 7.62 9.51 -8.56
N GLY A 121 7.70 8.21 -8.24
CA GLY A 121 8.93 7.45 -8.29
C GLY A 121 9.57 7.42 -9.69
N MET A 122 8.76 7.32 -10.74
CA MET A 122 9.23 7.41 -12.14
C MET A 122 9.72 8.81 -12.49
N ASN A 123 9.03 9.87 -12.07
CA ASN A 123 9.46 11.26 -12.33
C ASN A 123 10.74 11.64 -11.57
N LEU A 124 11.01 11.00 -10.44
CA LEU A 124 12.25 11.16 -9.66
C LEU A 124 13.42 10.34 -10.22
N ALA A 125 13.17 9.45 -11.19
CA ALA A 125 14.24 8.72 -11.87
C ALA A 125 14.97 9.62 -12.86
N ALA A 126 16.26 9.35 -13.07
CA ALA A 126 16.96 9.91 -14.22
C ALA A 126 16.55 9.10 -15.46
N ASP A 127 16.63 9.71 -16.64
CA ASP A 127 16.32 9.04 -17.91
C ASP A 127 17.10 7.71 -18.03
N GLY A 128 16.40 6.62 -18.36
CA GLY A 128 16.99 5.29 -18.45
C GLY A 128 17.27 4.57 -17.12
N HIS A 129 16.82 5.13 -15.99
CA HIS A 129 17.03 4.56 -14.65
C HIS A 129 15.76 4.36 -13.83
N ILE A 130 14.62 4.15 -14.50
CA ILE A 130 13.31 4.04 -13.87
C ILE A 130 13.21 2.76 -13.03
N GLY A 131 13.60 1.62 -13.60
CA GLY A 131 13.57 0.32 -12.94
C GLY A 131 14.40 0.33 -11.66
N ARG A 132 15.65 0.82 -11.74
CA ARG A 132 16.55 0.96 -10.59
C ARG A 132 15.95 1.86 -9.52
N ARG A 133 15.34 2.99 -9.90
CA ARG A 133 14.73 3.94 -8.96
C ARG A 133 13.56 3.30 -8.22
N LEU A 134 12.66 2.65 -8.94
CA LEU A 134 11.53 1.93 -8.35
C LEU A 134 12.03 0.77 -7.46
N GLY A 135 13.07 0.05 -7.88
CA GLY A 135 13.69 -1.01 -7.08
C GLY A 135 14.24 -0.51 -5.75
N GLN A 136 14.92 0.64 -5.74
CA GLN A 136 15.42 1.29 -4.52
C GLN A 136 14.29 1.69 -3.56
N ILE A 137 13.25 2.36 -4.07
CA ILE A 137 12.09 2.77 -3.25
C ILE A 137 11.42 1.53 -2.64
N ASN A 138 11.16 0.50 -3.45
CA ASN A 138 10.53 -0.73 -2.98
C ASN A 138 11.41 -1.48 -1.96
N SER A 139 12.74 -1.46 -2.12
CA SER A 139 13.67 -2.02 -1.15
C SER A 139 13.58 -1.31 0.20
N VAL A 140 13.63 0.03 0.21
CA VAL A 140 13.52 0.83 1.44
C VAL A 140 12.19 0.56 2.14
N ASN A 141 11.08 0.54 1.41
CA ASN A 141 9.78 0.21 1.99
C ASN A 141 9.76 -1.17 2.63
N THR A 142 10.39 -2.14 1.98
CA THR A 142 10.48 -3.52 2.51
C THR A 142 11.33 -3.58 3.77
N ALA A 143 12.45 -2.85 3.80
CA ALA A 143 13.33 -2.80 4.96
C ALA A 143 12.63 -2.13 6.15
N VAL A 144 11.97 -1.00 5.93
CA VAL A 144 11.24 -0.28 6.99
C VAL A 144 10.06 -1.08 7.49
N PHE A 145 9.29 -1.71 6.59
CA PHE A 145 8.24 -2.66 6.97
C PHE A 145 8.81 -3.77 7.85
N LEU A 146 9.88 -4.45 7.41
CA LEU A 146 10.49 -5.55 8.16
C LEU A 146 10.96 -5.13 9.55
N VAL A 147 11.71 -4.02 9.64
CA VAL A 147 12.21 -3.47 10.91
C VAL A 147 11.05 -3.09 11.81
N THR A 148 10.03 -2.41 11.28
CA THR A 148 8.86 -2.01 12.08
C THR A 148 8.08 -3.23 12.55
N SER A 149 7.87 -4.24 11.70
CA SER A 149 7.19 -5.48 12.08
C SER A 149 7.94 -6.26 13.16
N LEU A 150 9.28 -6.30 13.08
CA LEU A 150 10.11 -6.88 14.14
C LEU A 150 9.99 -6.10 15.46
N ILE A 151 10.07 -4.77 15.40
CA ILE A 151 9.90 -3.90 16.58
C ILE A 151 8.52 -4.09 17.19
N THR A 152 7.45 -4.07 16.38
CA THR A 152 6.08 -4.31 16.83
C THR A 152 5.95 -5.68 17.48
N ALA A 153 6.43 -6.74 16.83
CA ALA A 153 6.38 -8.10 17.39
C ALA A 153 7.15 -8.20 18.73
N PHE A 154 8.30 -7.54 18.84
CA PHE A 154 9.08 -7.48 20.07
C PHE A 154 8.35 -6.68 21.16
N LEU A 155 7.82 -5.50 20.83
CA LEU A 155 7.07 -4.66 21.77
C LEU A 155 5.85 -5.40 22.31
N PHE A 156 5.11 -6.13 21.47
CA PHE A 156 3.95 -6.93 21.91
C PHE A 156 4.26 -8.00 22.94
N ARG A 157 5.51 -8.50 22.97
CA ARG A 157 5.93 -9.47 23.99
C ARG A 157 5.96 -8.84 25.39
N PHE A 158 6.16 -7.53 25.49
CA PHE A 158 6.42 -6.84 26.77
C PHE A 158 5.42 -5.71 27.08
N ILE A 159 4.76 -5.15 26.06
CA ILE A 159 3.87 -4.00 26.15
C ILE A 159 2.57 -4.34 25.43
N LYS A 160 1.44 -4.19 26.14
CA LYS A 160 0.11 -4.25 25.53
C LYS A 160 -0.15 -2.93 24.81
N ILE A 161 0.03 -2.94 23.49
CA ILE A 161 -0.38 -1.83 22.62
C ILE A 161 -1.86 -2.00 22.31
N ASP A 162 -2.68 -1.04 22.71
CA ASP A 162 -4.10 -1.03 22.34
C ASP A 162 -4.30 -0.60 20.87
N TYR A 163 -5.48 -0.92 20.32
CA TYR A 163 -5.80 -0.63 18.93
C TYR A 163 -5.90 0.86 18.63
N HIS A 164 -6.36 1.69 19.57
CA HIS A 164 -6.44 3.14 19.37
C HIS A 164 -5.05 3.71 19.11
N LEU A 165 -4.06 3.32 19.92
CA LEU A 165 -2.67 3.74 19.80
C LEU A 165 -2.05 3.24 18.50
N ALA A 166 -2.27 1.97 18.14
CA ALA A 166 -1.74 1.39 16.91
C ALA A 166 -2.25 2.12 15.66
N PHE A 167 -3.57 2.32 15.55
CA PHE A 167 -4.16 3.05 14.43
C PHE A 167 -3.84 4.56 14.47
N SER A 168 -3.63 5.14 15.65
CA SER A 168 -3.12 6.53 15.78
C SER A 168 -1.70 6.68 15.25
N PHE A 169 -0.81 5.71 15.50
CA PHE A 169 0.52 5.68 14.89
C PHE A 169 0.44 5.53 13.36
N SER A 170 -0.44 4.65 12.87
CA SER A 170 -0.70 4.53 11.43
C SER A 170 -1.16 5.85 10.82
N ALA A 171 -2.09 6.56 11.49
CA ALA A 171 -2.57 7.87 11.05
C ALA A 171 -1.46 8.92 11.05
N ALA A 172 -0.67 9.00 12.12
CA ALA A 172 0.45 9.93 12.22
C ALA A 172 1.49 9.69 11.11
N ALA A 173 1.79 8.44 10.80
CA ALA A 173 2.68 8.07 9.71
C ALA A 173 2.13 8.48 8.34
N PHE A 174 0.83 8.30 8.08
CA PHE A 174 0.18 8.79 6.87
C PHE A 174 0.20 10.33 6.77
N PHE A 175 -0.10 11.04 7.86
CA PHE A 175 -0.04 12.50 7.86
C PHE A 175 1.38 13.03 7.66
N LEU A 176 2.38 12.40 8.28
CA LEU A 176 3.79 12.70 8.05
C LEU A 176 4.17 12.50 6.59
N SER A 177 3.77 11.37 5.99
CA SER A 177 3.96 11.10 4.56
C SER A 177 3.32 12.20 3.69
N ALA A 178 2.08 12.60 3.99
CA ALA A 178 1.40 13.67 3.27
C ALA A 178 2.15 15.00 3.34
N VAL A 179 2.63 15.40 4.52
CA VAL A 179 3.42 16.63 4.72
C VAL A 179 4.73 16.55 3.94
N LEU A 180 5.48 15.44 4.06
CA LEU A 180 6.75 15.25 3.35
C LEU A 180 6.58 15.34 1.82
N ILE A 181 5.51 14.74 1.30
CA ILE A 181 5.17 14.80 -0.13
C ILE A 181 4.80 16.23 -0.55
N LEU A 182 4.03 16.97 0.26
CA LEU A 182 3.67 18.36 -0.03
C LEU A 182 4.88 19.31 -0.01
N CYS A 183 5.95 18.98 0.71
CA CYS A 183 7.21 19.72 0.70
C CYS A 183 8.04 19.49 -0.59
N MET A 184 7.69 18.51 -1.41
CA MET A 184 8.35 18.28 -2.70
C MET A 184 7.94 19.36 -3.72
N THR A 185 8.79 19.59 -4.73
CA THR A 185 8.39 20.45 -5.85
C THR A 185 7.32 19.75 -6.69
N PRO A 186 6.17 20.39 -6.96
CA PRO A 186 5.19 19.84 -7.89
C PRO A 186 5.83 19.65 -9.27
N HIS A 187 5.75 18.44 -9.83
CA HIS A 187 6.25 18.17 -11.16
C HIS A 187 5.55 19.09 -12.19
N SER A 188 6.34 19.88 -12.92
CA SER A 188 5.87 20.87 -13.90
C SER A 188 5.80 20.32 -15.34
N GLY A 189 5.95 19.01 -15.53
CA GLY A 189 5.90 18.37 -16.84
C GLY A 189 4.57 18.56 -17.56
N LYS A 190 4.60 18.59 -18.90
CA LYS A 190 3.39 18.60 -19.74
C LYS A 190 2.43 17.54 -19.24
N ARG A 191 1.30 17.98 -18.68
CA ARG A 191 0.20 17.11 -18.24
C ARG A 191 -0.46 16.51 -19.47
N THR A 192 0.18 15.53 -20.10
CA THR A 192 -0.46 14.72 -21.12
C THR A 192 -1.40 13.78 -20.37
N GLY A 193 -2.60 14.28 -20.06
CA GLY A 193 -3.66 13.44 -19.55
C GLY A 193 -3.92 12.37 -20.59
N LYS A 194 -3.41 11.16 -20.37
CA LYS A 194 -3.84 10.01 -21.14
C LYS A 194 -5.32 9.87 -20.82
N ARG A 195 -6.17 10.29 -21.76
CA ARG A 195 -7.62 10.11 -21.62
C ARG A 195 -7.87 8.64 -21.32
N PHE A 196 -8.80 8.37 -20.41
CA PHE A 196 -9.31 7.01 -20.26
C PHE A 196 -10.00 6.63 -21.58
N ILE A 197 -9.36 5.78 -22.37
CA ILE A 197 -9.84 5.36 -23.67
C ILE A 197 -10.23 3.89 -23.58
N LEU A 198 -11.53 3.62 -23.56
CA LEU A 198 -12.06 2.28 -23.72
C LEU A 198 -12.31 2.02 -25.20
N ARG A 199 -11.51 1.14 -25.81
CA ARG A 199 -11.69 0.71 -27.21
C ARG A 199 -12.27 -0.70 -27.30
N LYS A 200 -13.25 -0.92 -28.18
CA LYS A 200 -13.95 -2.21 -28.33
C LYS A 200 -13.07 -3.31 -28.92
N GLU A 201 -12.02 -2.93 -29.64
CA GLU A 201 -11.04 -3.79 -30.29
C GLU A 201 -10.20 -4.56 -29.26
N TYR A 202 -10.01 -4.00 -28.06
CA TYR A 202 -9.27 -4.63 -26.96
C TYR A 202 -10.16 -5.48 -26.03
N LYS A 203 -11.39 -5.84 -26.42
CA LYS A 203 -12.30 -6.65 -25.58
C LYS A 203 -11.67 -7.94 -25.07
N VAL A 204 -10.95 -8.68 -25.93
CA VAL A 204 -10.25 -9.92 -25.54
C VAL A 204 -9.15 -9.62 -24.54
N PHE A 205 -8.36 -8.56 -24.78
CA PHE A 205 -7.33 -8.11 -23.85
C PHE A 205 -7.92 -7.76 -22.48
N TYR A 206 -9.02 -7.01 -22.43
CA TYR A 206 -9.69 -6.69 -21.17
C TYR A 206 -10.19 -7.96 -20.46
N GLY A 207 -10.81 -8.90 -21.20
CA GLY A 207 -11.26 -10.17 -20.65
C GLY A 207 -10.12 -11.02 -20.08
N LEU A 208 -9.00 -11.12 -20.79
CA LEU A 208 -7.82 -11.83 -20.31
C LEU A 208 -7.21 -11.18 -19.05
N ASN A 209 -7.16 -9.85 -18.99
CA ASN A 209 -6.69 -9.15 -17.78
C ASN A 209 -7.63 -9.38 -16.59
N MET A 210 -8.94 -9.40 -16.81
CA MET A 210 -9.93 -9.70 -15.78
C MET A 210 -9.78 -11.14 -15.26
N LEU A 211 -9.65 -12.12 -16.16
CA LEU A 211 -9.41 -13.52 -15.80
C LEU A 211 -8.07 -13.70 -15.08
N PHE A 212 -7.02 -13.00 -15.51
CA PHE A 212 -5.73 -13.02 -14.85
C PHE A 212 -5.81 -12.46 -13.42
N GLY A 213 -6.53 -11.35 -13.23
CA GLY A 213 -6.81 -10.76 -11.92
C GLY A 213 -7.58 -11.72 -11.01
N ALA A 214 -8.66 -12.32 -11.52
CA ALA A 214 -9.46 -13.30 -10.79
C ALA A 214 -8.60 -14.51 -10.37
N ARG A 215 -7.81 -15.07 -11.28
CA ARG A 215 -6.88 -16.17 -10.98
C ARG A 215 -5.87 -15.78 -9.90
N LYS A 216 -5.32 -14.57 -9.97
CA LYS A 216 -4.38 -14.05 -8.96
C LYS A 216 -5.05 -13.98 -7.58
N GLN A 217 -6.29 -13.50 -7.51
CA GLN A 217 -7.01 -13.42 -6.23
C GLN A 217 -7.36 -14.79 -5.66
N ILE A 218 -7.83 -15.72 -6.49
CA ILE A 218 -8.04 -17.12 -6.08
C ILE A 218 -6.73 -17.68 -5.50
N PHE A 219 -5.61 -17.49 -6.19
CA PHE A 219 -4.32 -18.01 -5.72
C PHE A 219 -3.87 -17.38 -4.38
N ILE A 220 -3.98 -16.06 -4.22
CA ILE A 220 -3.55 -15.38 -2.99
C ILE A 220 -4.45 -15.75 -1.81
N THR A 221 -5.76 -15.95 -2.03
CA THR A 221 -6.70 -16.33 -0.98
C THR A 221 -6.58 -17.81 -0.60
N PHE A 222 -6.52 -18.71 -1.58
CA PHE A 222 -6.57 -20.16 -1.33
C PHE A 222 -5.20 -20.82 -1.22
N GLY A 223 -4.14 -20.23 -1.77
CA GLY A 223 -2.77 -20.75 -1.67
C GLY A 223 -2.30 -20.95 -0.21
N PRO A 224 -2.40 -19.92 0.65
CA PRO A 224 -2.11 -20.08 2.08
C PRO A 224 -3.01 -21.12 2.76
N TRP A 225 -4.28 -21.19 2.37
CA TRP A 225 -5.23 -22.16 2.95
C TRP A 225 -4.84 -23.61 2.64
N VAL A 226 -4.39 -23.91 1.42
CA VAL A 226 -3.88 -25.23 1.03
C VAL A 226 -2.68 -25.63 1.88
N LEU A 227 -1.71 -24.72 2.06
CA LEU A 227 -0.54 -24.96 2.91
C LEU A 227 -0.92 -25.26 4.37
N ILE A 228 -1.94 -24.59 4.91
CA ILE A 228 -2.42 -24.83 6.28
C ILE A 228 -3.19 -26.14 6.38
N LYS A 229 -4.19 -26.36 5.52
CA LYS A 229 -5.17 -27.45 5.68
C LYS A 229 -4.73 -28.77 5.08
N VAL A 230 -3.99 -28.75 3.97
CA VAL A 230 -3.51 -29.96 3.29
C VAL A 230 -2.11 -30.34 3.76
N PHE A 231 -1.22 -29.34 3.89
CA PHE A 231 0.18 -29.58 4.26
C PHE A 231 0.49 -29.35 5.74
N GLY A 232 -0.52 -29.02 6.56
CA GLY A 232 -0.39 -28.88 8.01
C GLY A 232 0.57 -27.77 8.47
N GLN A 233 0.86 -26.78 7.64
CA GLN A 233 1.84 -25.74 7.95
C GLN A 233 1.28 -24.75 8.97
N GLY A 234 2.05 -24.51 10.04
CA GLY A 234 1.70 -23.60 11.12
C GLY A 234 2.08 -22.14 10.86
N VAL A 235 1.60 -21.24 11.72
CA VAL A 235 1.86 -19.79 11.66
C VAL A 235 3.36 -19.48 11.65
N ALA A 236 4.16 -20.25 12.40
CA ALA A 236 5.62 -20.09 12.44
C ALA A 236 6.28 -20.26 11.06
N THR A 237 5.83 -21.23 10.25
CA THR A 237 6.35 -21.44 8.89
C THR A 237 6.10 -20.22 8.02
N PHE A 238 4.87 -19.68 8.03
CA PHE A 238 4.51 -18.50 7.25
C PHE A 238 5.25 -17.23 7.70
N ALA A 239 5.49 -17.08 9.00
CA ALA A 239 6.28 -15.98 9.54
C ALA A 239 7.73 -16.05 9.04
N ILE A 240 8.35 -17.23 9.11
CA ILE A 240 9.72 -17.45 8.61
C ILE A 240 9.81 -17.22 7.10
N LEU A 241 8.88 -17.78 6.32
CA LEU A 241 8.84 -17.60 4.87
C LEU A 241 8.68 -16.12 4.50
N SER A 242 7.74 -15.41 5.14
CA SER A 242 7.55 -13.98 4.93
C SER A 242 8.80 -13.18 5.28
N PHE A 243 9.48 -13.53 6.37
CA PHE A 243 10.73 -12.89 6.79
C PHE A 243 11.85 -13.10 5.76
N ILE A 244 12.03 -14.33 5.28
CA ILE A 244 13.01 -14.66 4.23
C ILE A 244 12.67 -13.90 2.94
N ILE A 245 11.40 -13.90 2.51
CA ILE A 245 10.96 -13.20 1.30
C ILE A 245 11.20 -11.69 1.43
N ALA A 246 10.92 -11.10 2.58
CA ALA A 246 11.18 -9.68 2.83
C ALA A 246 12.69 -9.38 2.81
N GLY A 247 13.51 -10.18 3.49
CA GLY A 247 14.96 -10.05 3.51
C GLY A 247 15.59 -10.16 2.13
N LEU A 248 15.22 -11.20 1.36
CA LEU A 248 15.61 -11.34 -0.04
C LEU A 248 15.11 -10.15 -0.86
N GLY A 249 13.88 -9.70 -0.64
CA GLY A 249 13.29 -8.56 -1.34
C GLY A 249 14.12 -7.28 -1.21
N ILE A 250 14.73 -7.01 -0.07
CA ILE A 250 15.61 -5.85 0.14
C ILE A 250 16.81 -5.89 -0.82
N VAL A 251 17.36 -7.08 -1.09
CA VAL A 251 18.53 -7.24 -1.97
C VAL A 251 18.13 -7.36 -3.45
N PHE A 252 17.10 -8.16 -3.75
CA PHE A 252 16.72 -8.51 -5.11
C PHE A 252 15.86 -7.45 -5.80
N LYS A 253 15.05 -6.65 -5.09
CA LYS A 253 14.23 -5.60 -5.73
C LYS A 253 15.07 -4.55 -6.46
N PRO A 254 16.17 -4.01 -5.90
CA PRO A 254 17.08 -3.13 -6.63
C PRO A 254 17.79 -3.82 -7.79
N LEU A 255 18.18 -5.09 -7.63
CA LEU A 255 18.85 -5.87 -8.68
C LEU A 255 17.93 -6.07 -9.89
N ILE A 256 16.69 -6.48 -9.67
CA ILE A 256 15.67 -6.62 -10.72
C ILE A 256 15.43 -5.27 -11.39
N GLY A 257 15.34 -4.19 -10.61
CA GLY A 257 15.23 -2.84 -11.15
C GLY A 257 16.38 -2.47 -12.10
N HIS A 258 17.62 -2.81 -11.72
CA HIS A 258 18.78 -2.60 -12.57
C HIS A 258 18.75 -3.47 -13.83
N LEU A 259 18.33 -4.74 -13.71
CA LEU A 259 18.19 -5.63 -14.85
C LEU A 259 17.20 -5.07 -15.86
N ILE A 260 16.00 -4.66 -15.43
CA ILE A 260 14.99 -4.03 -16.31
C ILE A 260 15.60 -2.85 -17.09
N ASP A 261 16.32 -1.94 -16.41
CA ASP A 261 16.94 -0.80 -17.09
C ASP A 261 18.05 -1.21 -18.08
N SER A 262 18.72 -2.34 -17.86
CA SER A 262 19.85 -2.79 -18.67
C SER A 262 19.47 -3.69 -19.85
N VAL A 263 18.43 -4.52 -19.71
CA VAL A 263 18.05 -5.52 -20.72
C VAL A 263 16.72 -5.23 -21.42
N GLY A 264 15.88 -4.34 -20.87
CA GLY A 264 14.55 -3.99 -21.41
C GLY A 264 13.39 -4.65 -20.66
#